data_AF-R7CUC1-F1
#
_entry.id   AF-R7CUC1-F1
#
_cell.length_a   1.000
_cell.length_b   1.000
_cell.length_c   1.000
_cell.angle_alpha   90.00
_cell.angle_beta   90.00
_cell.angle_gamma   90.00
#
_symmetry.space_group_name_H-M   'P 1'
#
loop_
_entity.id
_entity.type
_entity.pdbx_description
1 polymer ?
#
loop_
_entity_poly.entity_id
_entity_poly.type
_entity_poly.pdbx_seq_one_letter_code
_entity_poly.pdbx_strand_id
1 'polypeptide(L)' 'MEQKVELPEELCTDEAVCFIADRHHVTPQQLLHYFLDGEASIPLEANEVEILKGLSELIKDDKTINIKTR' A
#
# COMPACT_ATOMS: atom_id res chain seq x y z
N MET A 1 5.03 -20.31 -7.46
CA MET A 1 4.52 -19.16 -8.24
C MET A 1 4.45 -18.01 -7.26
N GLU A 2 5.50 -17.20 -7.24
CA GLU A 2 5.57 -16.02 -6.38
C GLU A 2 4.47 -15.08 -6.86
N GLN A 3 3.37 -15.03 -6.12
CA GLN A 3 2.35 -14.01 -6.33
C GLN A 3 3.02 -12.69 -5.96
N LYS A 4 3.69 -12.07 -6.93
CA LYS A 4 4.02 -10.65 -6.85
C LYS A 4 2.68 -9.99 -6.69
N VAL A 5 2.37 -9.58 -5.47
CA VAL A 5 1.26 -8.68 -5.21
C VAL A 5 1.64 -7.43 -5.99
N GLU A 6 1.10 -7.32 -7.20
CA GLU A 6 1.31 -6.15 -8.04
C GLU A 6 0.63 -5.00 -7.32
N LEU A 7 1.43 -4.35 -6.47
CA LEU A 7 1.03 -3.17 -5.75
C LEU A 7 0.57 -2.14 -6.78
N PRO A 8 -0.62 -1.54 -6.59
CA PRO A 8 -1.09 -0.51 -7.49
C PRO A 8 -0.01 0.56 -7.62
N GLU A 9 0.38 0.88 -8.86
CA GLU A 9 1.32 1.97 -9.12
C GLU A 9 0.83 3.26 -8.46
N GLU A 10 -0.48 3.47 -8.41
CA GLU A 10 -1.13 4.62 -7.75
C GLU A 10 -0.69 4.78 -6.28
N LEU A 11 -0.64 3.68 -5.51
CA LEU A 11 -0.15 3.71 -4.13
C LEU A 11 1.37 3.94 -4.07
N CYS A 12 2.12 3.37 -5.01
CA CYS A 12 3.57 3.56 -5.05
C CYS A 12 3.96 5.00 -5.40
N THR A 13 3.10 5.70 -6.14
CA THR A 13 3.27 7.11 -6.51
C THR A 13 2.60 8.10 -5.54
N ASP A 14 1.87 7.60 -4.55
CA ASP A 14 1.19 8.45 -3.58
C ASP A 14 2.20 9.22 -2.72
N GLU A 15 1.94 10.51 -2.52
CA GLU A 15 2.85 11.40 -1.80
C GLU A 15 3.05 10.98 -0.34
N ALA A 16 2.00 10.48 0.31
CA ALA A 16 2.08 10.04 1.70
C ALA A 16 2.84 8.71 1.82
N VAL A 17 2.64 7.78 0.89
CA VAL A 17 3.44 6.53 0.83
C VAL A 17 4.90 6.86 0.57
N CYS A 18 5.20 7.75 -0.37
CA CYS A 18 6.57 8.16 -0.69
C CYS A 18 7.24 8.84 0.51
N PHE A 19 6.51 9.70 1.22
CA PHE A 19 7.00 10.36 2.42
C PHE A 19 7.32 9.38 3.56
N ILE A 20 6.44 8.41 3.81
CA ILE A 20 6.67 7.37 4.82
C ILE A 20 7.85 6.47 4.39
N ALA A 21 7.92 6.10 3.12
CA ALA A 21 8.98 5.25 2.59
C ALA A 21 10.36 5.92 2.71
N ASP A 22 10.45 7.21 2.39
CA ASP A 22 11.66 8.02 2.54
C ASP A 22 12.12 8.08 4.02
N ARG A 23 11.19 8.30 4.95
CA ARG A 23 11.47 8.28 6.40
C ARG A 23 12.09 6.95 6.85
N HIS A 24 11.59 5.84 6.32
CA HIS A 24 12.07 4.49 6.64
C HIS A 24 13.22 4.03 5.74
N HIS A 25 13.74 4.89 4.86
CA HIS A 25 14.81 4.61 3.89
C HIS A 25 14.52 3.38 3.02
N VAL A 26 13.26 3.16 2.68
CA VAL A 26 12.79 2.07 1.81
C VAL A 26 12.12 2.64 0.57
N THR A 27 11.91 1.79 -0.43
CA THR A 27 11.08 2.18 -1.57
C THR A 27 9.59 2.09 -1.21
N PRO A 28 8.71 2.91 -1.83
CA PRO A 28 7.26 2.83 -1.63
C PRO A 28 6.71 1.42 -1.87
N GLN A 29 7.25 0.72 -2.87
CA GLN A 29 6.92 -0.67 -3.17
C GLN A 29 7.28 -1.61 -2.02
N GLN A 30 8.48 -1.47 -1.45
CA GLN A 30 8.89 -2.29 -0.29
C GLN A 30 8.03 -1.98 0.93
N LEU A 31 7.79 -0.71 1.23
CA LEU A 31 6.95 -0.28 2.35
C LEU A 31 5.56 -0.95 2.27
N LEU A 32 4.91 -0.86 1.12
CA LEU A 32 3.61 -1.47 0.91
C LEU A 32 3.66 -3.00 0.89
N HIS A 33 4.74 -3.59 0.38
CA HIS A 33 4.93 -5.04 0.41
C HIS A 33 5.00 -5.54 1.87
N TYR A 34 5.80 -4.90 2.72
CA TYR A 34 5.84 -5.22 4.16
C TYR A 34 4.50 -4.99 4.86
N PHE A 35 3.79 -3.93 4.47
CA PHE A 35 2.48 -3.61 5.03
C PHE A 35 1.41 -4.65 4.64
N LEU A 36 1.36 -5.09 3.37
CA LEU A 36 0.39 -6.06 2.88
C LEU A 36 0.70 -7.49 3.31
N ASP A 37 1.98 -7.86 3.35
CA ASP A 37 2.41 -9.18 3.80
C ASP A 37 2.18 -9.37 5.30
N GLY A 38 1.94 -8.29 6.05
CA GLY A 38 1.77 -8.30 7.50
C GLY A 38 3.09 -8.51 8.24
N GLU A 39 4.17 -8.76 7.50
CA GLU A 39 5.54 -8.81 7.97
C GLU A 39 6.09 -7.38 8.06
N ALA A 40 5.48 -6.59 8.97
CA ALA A 40 5.92 -5.25 9.29
C ALA A 40 7.26 -5.30 10.03
N SER A 41 8.32 -5.64 9.30
CA SER A 41 9.72 -5.50 9.74
C SER A 41 10.10 -4.03 9.96
N ILE A 42 9.27 -3.11 9.45
CA ILE A 42 9.43 -1.67 9.62
C ILE A 42 8.53 -1.21 10.78
N PRO A 43 9.08 -0.55 11.81
CA PRO A 43 8.32 0.00 12.91
C PRO A 43 7.57 1.25 12.46
N LEU A 44 6.41 1.06 11.85
CA LEU A 44 5.51 2.15 11.44
C LEU A 44 4.81 2.74 12.67
N GLU A 45 4.73 4.06 12.71
CA GLU A 45 3.95 4.75 13.74
C GLU A 45 2.45 4.60 13.49
N ALA A 46 1.63 4.74 14.54
CA ALA A 46 0.18 4.57 14.43
C ALA A 46 -0.44 5.48 13.35
N ASN A 47 0.04 6.72 13.23
CA ASN A 47 -0.40 7.65 12.18
C ASN A 47 -0.03 7.16 10.78
N GLU A 48 1.13 6.54 10.60
CA GLU A 48 1.58 6.02 9.30
C GLU A 48 0.77 4.78 8.90
N VAL A 49 0.49 3.91 9.87
CA VAL A 49 -0.37 2.75 9.69
C VAL A 49 -1.79 3.16 9.32
N GLU A 50 -2.36 4.19 9.95
CA GLU A 50 -3.70 4.70 9.60
C GLU A 50 -3.75 5.26 8.17
N ILE A 51 -2.72 6.01 7.75
CA ILE A 51 -2.62 6.51 6.38
C ILE A 51 -2.54 5.34 5.39
N LEU A 52 -1.63 4.39 5.60
CA LEU A 52 -1.47 3.22 4.72
C LEU A 52 -2.72 2.34 4.70
N LYS A 53 -3.43 2.20 5.82
CA LYS A 53 -4.73 1.51 5.87
C LYS A 53 -5.76 2.22 5.00
N GLY A 54 -5.96 3.52 5.19
CA GLY A 54 -6.93 4.29 4.40
C GLY A 54 -6.64 4.21 2.90
N LEU A 55 -5.37 4.29 2.52
CA LEU A 55 -4.93 4.10 1.14
C LEU A 55 -5.15 2.67 0.63
N SER A 56 -4.87 1.65 1.44
CA SER A 56 -5.11 0.24 1.06
C SER A 56 -6.59 -0.11 0.93
N GLU A 57 -7.46 0.56 1.69
CA GLU A 57 -8.92 0.38 1.62
C GLU A 57 -9.47 0.97 0.33
N LEU A 58 -9.02 2.16 -0.07
CA LEU A 58 -9.37 2.78 -1.37
C LEU A 58 -9.18 1.83 -2.56
N ILE A 59 -8.10 1.04 -2.57
CA ILE A 59 -7.81 0.07 -3.63
C ILE A 59 -8.73 -1.16 -3.59
N LYS A 60 -9.11 -1.62 -2.39
CA LYS A 60 -10.03 -2.76 -2.25
C LYS A 60 -11.40 -2.42 -2.82
N ASP A 61 -11.82 -1.16 -2.66
CA ASP A 61 -13.06 -0.65 -3.22
C ASP A 61 -12.99 -0.48 -4.75
N ASP A 62 -11.84 -0.07 -5.30
CA ASP A 62 -11.69 0.10 -6.76
C ASP A 62 -11.79 -1.23 -7.55
N LYS A 63 -11.38 -2.35 -6.93
CA LYS A 63 -11.57 -3.69 -7.52
C LYS A 63 -13.04 -4.14 -7.54
N THR A 64 -13.94 -3.47 -6.82
CA THR A 64 -15.37 -3.84 -6.77
C THR A 64 -16.23 -3.17 -7.85
N ILE A 65 -15.71 -2.20 -8.62
CA ILE A 65 -16.54 -1.42 -9.56
C ILE A 65 -16.62 -1.99 -11.00
N ASN A 66 -16.13 -3.20 -11.28
CA ASN A 66 -16.24 -3.79 -12.63
C ASN A 66 -17.20 -4.97 -12.77
N ILE A 67 -18.23 -5.08 -11.91
CA ILE A 67 -19.36 -5.99 -12.14
C ILE A 67 -20.71 -5.25 -12.20
N LYS A 68 -20.86 -4.33 -13.15
CA LYS A 68 -22.19 -4.18 -13.78
C LYS A 68 -22.09 -3.82 -15.25
N THR A 69 -21.83 -4.88 -16.02
CA THR A 69 -22.20 -4.97 -17.43
C THR A 69 -23.73 -4.85 -17.58
N ARG A 70 -24.15 -4.00 -18.50
CA ARG A 70 -25.50 -3.84 -19.12
C ARG A 70 -26.57 -3.08 -18.35
#